data_AF-A0A2G6CWM1-F1
#
_entry.id   AF-A0A2G6CWM1-F1
#
_cell.length_a   1.000
_cell.length_b   1.000
_cell.length_c   1.000
_cell.angle_alpha   90.00
_cell.angle_beta   90.00
_cell.angle_gamma   90.00
#
_symmetry.space_group_name_H-M   'P 1'
#
loop_
_entity.id
_entity.type
_entity.pdbx_description
1 polymer ?
#
loop_
_entity_poly.entity_id
_entity_poly.type
_entity_poly.pdbx_seq_one_letter_code
_entity_poly.pdbx_strand_id
1 'polypeptide(L)'
;YNQLKNNQSLGADRENWLKGAQNFRRIYLAEPKSSLAPGCLFMLGNLYNDLHQKFKQGIDLGEAISYYRDVGTLFPGSKLADDAYFAVGLILLHEVKDPKRAAKSFARIVSEYPEGDMYPEAVQKLKILSQEYNIPLPDEMIGNAQLKKLTNVLPVKYWSSRDYTRVVIKTSGPVTYHEVLLEEIGNQPRRLYIDFQNSYTEPRFRAPVPIEDGLLRRVRTGQNTPDTVRVVLDIESISSYKIFSLPDPFRVVIDVRGVKKKKATATAETRQKRSDNSLSDLPSAPQPTAATIPHQPVTTTTPQAEAEIGADPEPAVSRPPDSVRKSDNDHTVVVFNDKKKFPVSGYTSSRKLIDQTKQTPTISLARQLGLGVGKIVIDPGHGGKDPGAMAFGMKEKDIVLKAGKALAKCLRDRLKAEVILTRDRDIFIPLEERTAIANTNDADLFISLHINAHPSSKVKGFETYFLSLSTNEEAMRVAARENATSTHQMSDLQDILSDIMQNSKINESFRLAQQVHNAIDRDLTQPPYKLKNMGVKQAPFYVLIGAGMPSILVEMAFISNPEDVTLLKNDSFINDMASSITNGILHYVHTNTAQL
;
A
#
# COMPACT_ATOMS: atom_id res chain seq x y z
N TYR A 1 -49.82 -27.90 1.32
CA TYR A 1 -48.66 -28.67 0.84
C TYR A 1 -48.84 -30.17 1.03
N ASN A 2 -48.84 -30.70 2.26
CA ASN A 2 -48.93 -32.16 2.51
C ASN A 2 -50.10 -32.86 1.81
N GLN A 3 -51.28 -32.24 1.77
CA GLN A 3 -52.44 -32.78 1.04
C GLN A 3 -52.19 -32.90 -0.47
N LEU A 4 -51.52 -31.92 -1.09
CA LEU A 4 -51.18 -31.96 -2.52
C LEU A 4 -50.20 -33.09 -2.85
N LYS A 5 -49.29 -33.39 -1.92
CA LYS A 5 -48.29 -34.45 -2.07
C LYS A 5 -48.88 -35.85 -1.88
N ASN A 6 -49.80 -36.00 -0.93
CA ASN A 6 -50.30 -37.31 -0.49
C ASN A 6 -51.63 -37.71 -1.14
N ASN A 7 -52.41 -36.75 -1.66
CA ASN A 7 -53.68 -37.03 -2.34
C ASN A 7 -53.49 -36.92 -3.86
N GLN A 8 -53.45 -38.07 -4.54
CA GLN A 8 -53.20 -38.16 -5.97
C GLN A 8 -54.23 -37.39 -6.82
N SER A 9 -55.50 -37.38 -6.40
CA SER A 9 -56.56 -36.64 -7.09
C SER A 9 -56.37 -35.13 -6.94
N LEU A 10 -56.14 -34.65 -5.71
CA LEU A 10 -55.93 -33.24 -5.45
C LEU A 10 -54.66 -32.70 -6.12
N GLY A 11 -53.58 -33.49 -6.07
CA GLY A 11 -52.30 -33.16 -6.68
C GLY A 11 -52.29 -33.31 -8.20
N ALA A 12 -53.30 -33.93 -8.82
CA ALA A 12 -53.42 -34.05 -10.28
C ALA A 12 -53.54 -32.70 -10.98
N ASP A 13 -54.19 -31.74 -10.33
CA ASP A 13 -54.49 -30.43 -10.89
C ASP A 13 -53.43 -29.38 -10.52
N ARG A 14 -52.83 -28.78 -11.55
CA ARG A 14 -51.78 -27.74 -11.42
C ARG A 14 -52.29 -26.51 -10.67
N GLU A 15 -53.57 -26.15 -10.81
CA GLU A 15 -54.14 -24.97 -10.17
C GLU A 15 -54.11 -25.09 -8.64
N ASN A 16 -54.29 -26.30 -8.11
CA ASN A 16 -54.25 -26.56 -6.67
C ASN A 16 -52.86 -26.32 -6.07
N TRP A 17 -51.80 -26.63 -6.82
CA TRP A 17 -50.43 -26.34 -6.42
C TRP A 17 -50.13 -24.84 -6.44
N LEU A 18 -50.58 -24.12 -7.47
CA LEU A 18 -50.42 -22.67 -7.56
C LEU A 18 -51.18 -21.94 -6.43
N LYS A 19 -52.40 -22.39 -6.08
CA LYS A 19 -53.13 -21.91 -4.89
C LYS A 19 -52.33 -22.14 -3.61
N GLY A 20 -51.68 -23.31 -3.49
CA GLY A 20 -50.76 -23.62 -2.41
C GLY A 20 -49.59 -22.64 -2.32
N ALA A 21 -48.95 -22.32 -3.45
CA ALA A 21 -47.85 -21.36 -3.52
C ALA A 21 -48.31 -19.94 -3.15
N GLN A 22 -49.48 -19.50 -3.65
CA GLN A 22 -50.04 -18.20 -3.31
C GLN A 22 -50.24 -18.01 -1.80
N ASN A 23 -50.62 -19.07 -1.06
CA ASN A 23 -50.79 -19.00 0.39
C ASN A 23 -49.46 -18.70 1.11
N PHE A 24 -48.37 -19.40 0.79
CA PHE A 24 -47.06 -19.13 1.38
C PHE A 24 -46.51 -17.76 0.96
N ARG A 25 -46.70 -17.38 -0.32
CA ARG A 25 -46.30 -16.06 -0.83
C ARG A 25 -47.02 -14.94 -0.08
N ARG A 26 -48.32 -15.09 0.20
CA ARG A 26 -49.10 -14.12 0.97
C ARG A 26 -48.56 -13.96 2.39
N ILE A 27 -48.20 -15.05 3.07
CA ILE A 27 -47.61 -15.00 4.41
C ILE A 27 -46.25 -14.27 4.37
N TYR A 28 -45.39 -14.63 3.42
CA TYR A 28 -44.09 -13.97 3.25
C TYR A 28 -44.24 -12.46 2.96
N LEU A 29 -45.15 -12.07 2.07
CA LEU A 29 -45.34 -10.65 1.72
C LEU A 29 -45.97 -9.83 2.85
N ALA A 30 -46.79 -10.46 3.70
CA ALA A 30 -47.35 -9.80 4.88
C ALA A 30 -46.28 -9.51 5.94
N GLU A 31 -45.35 -10.44 6.16
CA GLU A 31 -44.31 -10.32 7.18
C GLU A 31 -42.92 -10.75 6.67
N PRO A 32 -42.30 -9.97 5.75
CA PRO A 32 -41.08 -10.38 5.05
C PRO A 32 -39.83 -10.44 5.94
N LYS A 33 -39.91 -9.97 7.19
CA LYS A 33 -38.81 -10.00 8.17
C LYS A 33 -39.09 -10.93 9.36
N SER A 34 -40.21 -11.66 9.35
CA SER A 34 -40.54 -12.57 10.45
C SER A 34 -39.62 -13.79 10.48
N SER A 35 -39.59 -14.49 11.61
CA SER A 35 -38.91 -15.78 11.74
C SER A 35 -39.48 -16.86 10.81
N LEU A 36 -40.70 -16.66 10.29
CA LEU A 36 -41.35 -17.56 9.34
C LEU A 36 -40.96 -17.29 7.88
N ALA A 37 -40.38 -16.12 7.57
CA ALA A 37 -40.07 -15.72 6.21
C ALA A 37 -39.11 -16.68 5.46
N PRO A 38 -37.99 -17.16 6.07
CA PRO A 38 -37.13 -18.16 5.42
C PRO A 38 -37.87 -19.46 5.11
N GLY A 39 -38.70 -19.92 6.06
CA GLY A 39 -39.53 -21.13 5.89
C GLY A 39 -40.55 -20.98 4.76
N CYS A 40 -41.17 -19.80 4.61
CA CYS A 40 -42.11 -19.54 3.53
C CYS A 40 -41.43 -19.58 2.16
N LEU A 41 -40.26 -18.95 2.01
CA LEU A 41 -39.49 -18.98 0.77
C LEU A 41 -39.00 -20.40 0.44
N PHE A 42 -38.51 -21.14 1.43
CA PHE A 42 -38.10 -22.53 1.24
C PHE A 42 -39.27 -23.40 0.78
N MET A 43 -40.46 -23.22 1.38
CA MET A 43 -41.67 -23.93 0.97
C MET A 43 -42.17 -23.54 -0.42
N LEU A 44 -41.99 -22.28 -0.84
CA LEU A 44 -42.25 -21.86 -2.22
C LEU A 44 -41.31 -22.58 -3.19
N GLY A 45 -40.01 -22.67 -2.86
CA GLY A 45 -39.04 -23.46 -3.60
C GLY A 45 -39.49 -24.91 -3.78
N ASN A 46 -39.89 -25.58 -2.68
CA ASN A 46 -40.40 -26.95 -2.70
C ASN A 46 -41.65 -27.12 -3.58
N LEU A 47 -42.62 -26.21 -3.45
CA LEU A 47 -43.86 -26.24 -4.23
C LEU A 47 -43.61 -26.11 -5.74
N TYR A 48 -42.75 -25.18 -6.14
CA TYR A 48 -42.40 -24.97 -7.54
C TYR A 48 -41.54 -26.11 -8.11
N ASN A 49 -40.66 -26.71 -7.29
CA ASN A 49 -39.92 -27.90 -7.69
C ASN A 49 -40.86 -29.11 -7.91
N ASP A 50 -41.79 -29.36 -6.99
CA ASP A 50 -42.79 -30.43 -7.14
C ASP A 50 -43.71 -30.19 -8.34
N LEU A 51 -44.12 -28.94 -8.59
CA LEU A 51 -44.85 -28.51 -9.79
C LEU A 51 -44.07 -28.87 -11.06
N HIS A 52 -42.78 -28.51 -11.12
CA HIS A 52 -41.93 -28.87 -12.24
C HIS A 52 -41.86 -30.38 -12.41
N GLN A 53 -41.63 -31.14 -11.34
CA GLN A 53 -41.52 -32.59 -11.42
C GLN A 53 -42.77 -33.25 -12.00
N LYS A 54 -43.94 -32.70 -11.67
CA LYS A 54 -45.23 -33.27 -12.05
C LYS A 54 -45.72 -32.84 -13.43
N PHE A 55 -45.52 -31.58 -13.80
CA PHE A 55 -46.08 -30.99 -15.02
C PHE A 55 -45.01 -30.67 -16.09
N LYS A 56 -43.73 -30.85 -15.76
CA LYS A 56 -42.57 -30.67 -16.64
C LYS A 56 -42.49 -29.29 -17.32
N GLN A 57 -42.98 -28.24 -16.65
CA GLN A 57 -42.86 -26.86 -17.13
C GLN A 57 -41.56 -26.23 -16.65
N GLY A 58 -40.73 -25.74 -17.57
CA GLY A 58 -39.42 -25.16 -17.24
C GLY A 58 -39.49 -23.88 -16.40
N ILE A 59 -40.57 -23.09 -16.53
CA ILE A 59 -40.77 -21.87 -15.73
C ILE A 59 -40.84 -22.16 -14.23
N ASP A 60 -41.48 -23.27 -13.84
CA ASP A 60 -41.63 -23.68 -12.44
C ASP A 60 -40.25 -24.05 -11.84
N LEU A 61 -39.36 -24.63 -12.63
CA LEU A 61 -37.99 -24.93 -12.19
C LEU A 61 -37.17 -23.67 -11.92
N GLY A 62 -37.34 -22.65 -12.77
CA GLY A 62 -36.70 -21.34 -12.59
C GLY A 62 -37.16 -20.65 -11.30
N GLU A 63 -38.46 -20.63 -11.05
CA GLU A 63 -39.04 -20.10 -9.81
C GLU A 63 -38.52 -20.84 -8.57
N ALA A 64 -38.48 -22.18 -8.62
CA ALA A 64 -37.96 -22.99 -7.52
C ALA A 64 -36.52 -22.58 -7.14
N ILE A 65 -35.63 -22.50 -8.14
CA ILE A 65 -34.23 -22.08 -7.94
C ILE A 65 -34.17 -20.66 -7.36
N SER A 66 -35.01 -19.73 -7.84
CA SER A 66 -35.05 -18.36 -7.34
C SER A 66 -35.41 -18.31 -5.86
N TYR A 67 -36.52 -18.95 -5.47
CA TYR A 67 -36.96 -18.93 -4.07
C TYR A 67 -35.95 -19.58 -3.12
N TYR A 68 -35.32 -20.70 -3.50
CA TYR A 68 -34.25 -21.28 -2.68
C TYR A 68 -33.05 -20.33 -2.55
N ARG A 69 -32.64 -19.66 -3.63
CA ARG A 69 -31.54 -18.68 -3.55
C ARG A 69 -31.89 -17.48 -2.67
N ASP A 70 -33.15 -17.06 -2.68
CA ASP A 70 -33.62 -15.97 -1.84
C ASP A 70 -33.53 -16.31 -0.35
N VAL A 71 -33.71 -17.58 0.05
CA VAL A 71 -33.49 -18.02 1.44
C VAL A 71 -32.06 -17.67 1.89
N GLY A 72 -31.05 -18.14 1.15
CA GLY A 72 -29.65 -17.89 1.53
C GLY A 72 -29.21 -16.44 1.33
N THR A 73 -29.79 -15.73 0.36
CA THR A 73 -29.42 -14.33 0.08
C THR A 73 -30.03 -13.35 1.07
N LEU A 74 -31.32 -13.52 1.39
CA LEU A 74 -32.06 -12.60 2.27
C LEU A 74 -31.95 -13.00 3.75
N PHE A 75 -31.75 -14.29 4.03
CA PHE A 75 -31.67 -14.84 5.39
C PHE A 75 -30.44 -15.73 5.58
N PRO A 76 -29.22 -15.20 5.38
CA PRO A 76 -27.99 -15.99 5.44
C PRO A 76 -27.72 -16.64 6.80
N GLY A 77 -28.31 -16.15 7.89
CA GLY A 77 -28.21 -16.76 9.22
C GLY A 77 -29.29 -17.82 9.54
N SER A 78 -30.19 -18.11 8.59
CA SER A 78 -31.21 -19.15 8.78
C SER A 78 -30.60 -20.54 8.67
N LYS A 79 -31.08 -21.46 9.50
CA LYS A 79 -30.76 -22.90 9.39
C LYS A 79 -31.26 -23.54 8.09
N LEU A 80 -32.11 -22.84 7.31
CA LEU A 80 -32.61 -23.33 6.02
C LEU A 80 -31.76 -22.85 4.83
N ALA A 81 -30.74 -22.03 5.07
CA ALA A 81 -29.98 -21.41 3.98
C ALA A 81 -29.07 -22.43 3.27
N ASP A 82 -28.40 -23.29 4.02
CA ASP A 82 -27.61 -24.41 3.50
C ASP A 82 -28.50 -25.50 2.87
N ASP A 83 -29.63 -25.84 3.49
CA ASP A 83 -30.68 -26.67 2.85
C ASP A 83 -31.09 -26.13 1.47
N ALA A 84 -31.35 -24.83 1.37
CA ALA A 84 -31.79 -24.20 0.15
C ALA A 84 -30.70 -24.22 -0.93
N TYR A 85 -29.46 -23.91 -0.57
CA TYR A 85 -28.34 -24.03 -1.50
C TYR A 85 -28.10 -25.47 -1.94
N PHE A 86 -28.32 -26.44 -1.06
CA PHE A 86 -28.19 -27.85 -1.40
C PHE A 86 -29.28 -28.27 -2.39
N ALA A 87 -30.53 -27.86 -2.17
CA ALA A 87 -31.64 -28.09 -3.09
C ALA A 87 -31.36 -27.48 -4.48
N VAL A 88 -30.83 -26.26 -4.53
CA VAL A 88 -30.38 -25.64 -5.80
C VAL A 88 -29.30 -26.47 -6.47
N GLY A 89 -28.31 -26.95 -5.71
CA GLY A 89 -27.24 -27.82 -6.22
C GLY A 89 -27.79 -29.11 -6.85
N LEU A 90 -28.74 -29.77 -6.18
CA LEU A 90 -29.40 -30.97 -6.70
C LEU A 90 -30.21 -30.70 -7.97
N ILE A 91 -31.00 -29.63 -8.00
CA ILE A 91 -31.79 -29.25 -9.17
C ILE A 91 -30.86 -28.97 -10.37
N LEU A 92 -29.79 -28.20 -10.14
CA LEU A 92 -28.82 -27.88 -11.19
C LEU A 92 -28.14 -29.14 -11.73
N LEU A 93 -27.82 -30.08 -10.85
CA LEU A 93 -27.16 -31.33 -11.24
C LEU A 93 -28.10 -32.27 -12.00
N HIS A 94 -29.32 -32.47 -11.50
CA HIS A 94 -30.19 -33.53 -11.97
C HIS A 94 -31.21 -33.08 -13.01
N GLU A 95 -31.76 -31.87 -12.91
CA GLU A 95 -32.78 -31.38 -13.84
C GLU A 95 -32.16 -30.52 -14.94
N VAL A 96 -31.31 -29.56 -14.56
CA VAL A 96 -30.66 -28.64 -15.52
C VAL A 96 -29.45 -29.28 -16.19
N LYS A 97 -28.89 -30.35 -15.61
CA LYS A 97 -27.66 -31.03 -16.08
C LYS A 97 -26.44 -30.10 -16.18
N ASP A 98 -26.30 -29.16 -15.24
CA ASP A 98 -25.18 -28.23 -15.13
C ASP A 98 -24.32 -28.53 -13.87
N PRO A 99 -23.37 -29.48 -13.96
CA PRO A 99 -22.55 -29.87 -12.82
C PRO A 99 -21.63 -28.74 -12.33
N LYS A 100 -21.27 -27.78 -13.18
CA LYS A 100 -20.44 -26.64 -12.79
C LYS A 100 -21.20 -25.68 -11.89
N ARG A 101 -22.44 -25.34 -12.24
CA ARG A 101 -23.29 -24.50 -11.38
C ARG A 101 -23.71 -25.24 -10.12
N ALA A 102 -23.97 -26.55 -10.20
CA ALA A 102 -24.22 -27.37 -9.03
C ALA A 102 -23.05 -27.35 -8.04
N ALA A 103 -21.82 -27.54 -8.54
CA ALA A 103 -20.61 -27.46 -7.71
C ALA A 103 -20.46 -26.10 -7.02
N LYS A 104 -20.77 -24.99 -7.70
CA LYS A 104 -20.75 -23.66 -7.06
C LYS A 104 -21.74 -23.55 -5.90
N SER A 105 -22.93 -24.12 -6.03
CA SER A 105 -23.92 -24.14 -4.95
C SER A 105 -23.43 -24.97 -3.76
N PHE A 106 -22.86 -26.17 -3.98
CA PHE A 106 -22.31 -26.98 -2.90
C PHE A 106 -21.06 -26.35 -2.26
N ALA A 107 -20.17 -25.74 -3.05
CA ALA A 107 -18.99 -25.05 -2.54
C ALA A 107 -19.35 -23.88 -1.62
N ARG A 108 -20.48 -23.22 -1.88
CA ARG A 108 -21.01 -22.17 -1.02
C ARG A 108 -21.37 -22.68 0.37
N ILE A 109 -21.97 -23.86 0.47
CA ILE A 109 -22.25 -24.52 1.76
C ILE A 109 -20.96 -24.76 2.53
N VAL A 110 -19.95 -25.33 1.86
CA VAL A 110 -18.65 -25.61 2.49
C VAL A 110 -17.95 -24.34 2.99
N SER A 111 -18.09 -23.23 2.26
CA SER A 111 -17.41 -21.97 2.61
C SER A 111 -18.18 -21.11 3.62
N GLU A 112 -19.50 -21.02 3.50
CA GLU A 112 -20.34 -20.07 4.27
C GLU A 112 -21.06 -20.75 5.44
N TYR A 113 -21.24 -22.07 5.40
CA TYR A 113 -22.00 -22.85 6.38
C TYR A 113 -21.22 -24.08 6.88
N PRO A 114 -20.00 -23.92 7.42
CA PRO A 114 -19.14 -25.03 7.84
C PRO A 114 -19.73 -25.87 9.01
N GLU A 115 -20.58 -25.25 9.82
CA GLU A 115 -21.29 -25.88 10.94
C GLU A 115 -22.74 -26.28 10.59
N GLY A 116 -23.13 -26.12 9.33
CA GLY A 116 -24.47 -26.46 8.81
C GLY A 116 -24.66 -27.97 8.70
N ASP A 117 -25.90 -28.44 8.80
CA ASP A 117 -26.20 -29.87 8.73
C ASP A 117 -26.03 -30.44 7.32
N MET A 118 -26.11 -29.59 6.28
CA MET A 118 -25.86 -29.98 4.89
C MET A 118 -24.38 -29.94 4.47
N TYR A 119 -23.47 -29.55 5.37
CA TYR A 119 -22.04 -29.49 5.09
C TYR A 119 -21.43 -30.85 4.68
N PRO A 120 -21.64 -31.95 5.43
CA PRO A 120 -21.06 -33.25 5.08
C PRO A 120 -21.51 -33.75 3.69
N GLU A 121 -22.78 -33.55 3.35
CA GLU A 121 -23.39 -33.95 2.09
C GLU A 121 -22.84 -33.09 0.95
N ALA A 122 -22.69 -31.77 1.15
CA ALA A 122 -22.11 -30.87 0.17
C ALA A 122 -20.65 -31.26 -0.16
N VAL A 123 -19.87 -31.60 0.87
CA VAL A 123 -18.51 -32.13 0.73
C VAL A 123 -18.49 -33.41 -0.11
N GLN A 124 -19.39 -34.36 0.16
CA GLN A 124 -19.49 -35.59 -0.62
C GLN A 124 -19.85 -35.31 -2.07
N LYS A 125 -20.85 -34.45 -2.33
CA LYS A 125 -21.23 -34.05 -3.69
C LYS A 125 -20.09 -33.40 -4.45
N LEU A 126 -19.31 -32.51 -3.81
CA LEU A 126 -18.15 -31.89 -4.43
C LEU A 126 -17.05 -32.91 -4.78
N LYS A 127 -16.78 -33.89 -3.92
CA LYS A 127 -15.83 -34.98 -4.21
C LYS A 127 -16.25 -35.78 -5.43
N ILE A 128 -17.52 -36.17 -5.51
CA ILE A 128 -18.08 -36.89 -6.66
C ILE A 128 -17.97 -36.03 -7.93
N LEU A 129 -18.40 -34.76 -7.85
CA LEU A 129 -18.33 -33.85 -8.99
C LEU A 129 -16.90 -33.59 -9.46
N SER A 130 -15.94 -33.56 -8.53
CA SER A 130 -14.53 -33.45 -8.85
C SER A 130 -14.03 -34.65 -9.62
N GLN A 131 -14.38 -35.86 -9.18
CA GLN A 131 -13.97 -37.11 -9.82
C GLN A 131 -14.62 -37.30 -11.19
N GLU A 132 -15.93 -37.07 -11.30
CA GLU A 132 -16.71 -37.35 -12.51
C GLU A 132 -16.55 -36.26 -13.59
N TYR A 133 -16.40 -34.99 -13.20
CA TYR A 133 -16.42 -33.86 -14.13
C TYR A 133 -15.12 -33.02 -14.10
N ASN A 134 -14.08 -33.47 -13.39
CA ASN A 134 -12.81 -32.77 -13.21
C ASN A 134 -12.99 -31.32 -12.70
N ILE A 135 -13.96 -31.12 -11.81
CA ILE A 135 -14.22 -29.83 -11.18
C ILE A 135 -13.28 -29.67 -9.98
N PRO A 136 -12.55 -28.55 -9.84
CA PRO A 136 -11.66 -28.36 -8.71
C PRO A 136 -12.45 -28.28 -7.39
N LEU A 137 -11.95 -28.96 -6.36
CA LEU A 137 -12.49 -28.84 -5.01
C LEU A 137 -12.20 -27.43 -4.44
N PRO A 138 -13.05 -26.91 -3.53
CA PRO A 138 -12.76 -25.69 -2.78
C PRO A 138 -11.45 -25.82 -2.00
N ASP A 139 -10.68 -24.72 -1.90
CA ASP A 139 -9.37 -24.68 -1.21
C ASP A 139 -9.48 -25.10 0.26
N GLU A 140 -10.63 -24.82 0.88
CA GLU A 140 -11.00 -25.14 2.24
C GLU A 140 -10.97 -26.66 2.47
N MET A 141 -11.25 -27.46 1.44
CA MET A 141 -11.23 -28.93 1.47
C MET A 141 -9.86 -29.54 1.17
N ILE A 142 -8.93 -28.77 0.59
CA ILE A 142 -7.61 -29.26 0.12
C ILE A 142 -6.51 -29.00 1.17
N GLY A 143 -6.84 -28.42 2.33
CA GLY A 143 -5.87 -28.13 3.40
C GLY A 143 -5.10 -26.81 3.23
N ASN A 144 -5.48 -25.97 2.26
CA ASN A 144 -4.90 -24.65 2.05
C ASN A 144 -5.49 -23.57 2.99
N ALA A 145 -6.49 -23.91 3.82
CA ALA A 145 -7.12 -22.98 4.76
C ALA A 145 -6.11 -22.37 5.75
N GLN A 146 -5.10 -23.15 6.18
CA GLN A 146 -4.05 -22.65 7.06
C GLN A 146 -3.14 -21.66 6.31
N LEU A 147 -2.76 -21.94 5.06
CA LEU A 147 -1.98 -21.03 4.22
C LEU A 147 -2.71 -19.70 3.94
N LYS A 148 -4.05 -19.73 3.79
CA LYS A 148 -4.86 -18.50 3.65
C LYS A 148 -4.86 -17.62 4.91
N LYS A 149 -4.61 -18.19 6.10
CA LYS A 149 -4.46 -17.44 7.35
C LYS A 149 -3.04 -16.89 7.58
N LEU A 150 -2.04 -17.45 6.90
CA LEU A 150 -0.66 -16.99 7.02
C LEU A 150 -0.44 -15.69 6.25
N THR A 151 0.40 -14.82 6.79
CA THR A 151 0.84 -13.60 6.11
C THR A 151 1.70 -13.97 4.91
N ASN A 152 1.28 -13.60 3.70
CA ASN A 152 2.05 -13.86 2.48
C ASN A 152 3.27 -12.95 2.41
N VAL A 153 4.44 -13.54 2.20
CA VAL A 153 5.70 -12.84 1.94
C VAL A 153 5.87 -12.70 0.42
N LEU A 154 5.82 -11.45 -0.03
CA LEU A 154 5.77 -11.02 -1.42
C LEU A 154 7.19 -10.71 -1.96
N PRO A 155 7.36 -10.46 -3.27
CA PRO A 155 8.67 -10.23 -3.87
C PRO A 155 9.47 -9.10 -3.21
N VAL A 156 10.77 -9.36 -3.10
CA VAL A 156 11.78 -8.44 -2.56
C VAL A 156 12.07 -7.34 -3.58
N LYS A 157 12.06 -6.08 -3.13
CA LYS A 157 12.64 -4.94 -3.87
C LYS A 157 13.93 -4.50 -3.18
N TYR A 158 14.87 -3.95 -3.94
CA TYR A 158 16.07 -3.36 -3.36
C TYR A 158 16.53 -2.12 -4.12
N TRP A 159 17.29 -1.29 -3.42
CA TRP A 159 18.00 -0.13 -3.98
C TRP A 159 19.40 -0.08 -3.38
N SER A 160 20.42 0.19 -4.20
CA SER A 160 21.82 0.17 -3.77
C SER A 160 22.55 1.43 -4.21
N SER A 161 23.44 1.94 -3.36
CA SER A 161 24.43 2.99 -3.64
C SER A 161 25.84 2.52 -3.30
N ARG A 162 26.82 3.42 -3.18
CA ARG A 162 28.22 3.09 -2.95
C ARG A 162 28.47 2.38 -1.61
N ASP A 163 27.78 2.73 -0.54
CA ASP A 163 28.01 2.20 0.80
C ASP A 163 26.72 1.81 1.53
N TYR A 164 25.61 1.76 0.79
CA TYR A 164 24.26 1.52 1.31
C TYR A 164 23.45 0.62 0.38
N THR A 165 22.67 -0.28 0.98
CA THR A 165 21.67 -1.10 0.29
C THR A 165 20.42 -1.18 1.13
N ARG A 166 19.27 -0.81 0.58
CA ARG A 166 17.94 -0.99 1.20
C ARG A 166 17.24 -2.17 0.54
N VAL A 167 16.79 -3.12 1.35
CA VAL A 167 15.95 -4.25 0.95
C VAL A 167 14.57 -4.06 1.55
N VAL A 168 13.52 -4.11 0.73
CA VAL A 168 12.13 -3.97 1.16
C VAL A 168 11.38 -5.23 0.82
N ILE A 169 10.85 -5.90 1.84
CA ILE A 169 10.08 -7.12 1.71
C ILE A 169 8.62 -6.77 1.99
N LYS A 170 7.76 -6.95 0.99
CA LYS A 170 6.32 -6.73 1.15
C LYS A 170 5.67 -7.95 1.81
N THR A 171 4.64 -7.72 2.60
CA THR A 171 3.81 -8.75 3.21
C THR A 171 2.33 -8.42 3.05
N SER A 172 1.45 -9.43 3.03
CA SER A 172 -0.01 -9.22 2.93
C SER A 172 -0.66 -8.83 4.25
N GLY A 173 0.10 -8.81 5.34
CA GLY A 173 -0.35 -8.60 6.72
C GLY A 173 0.84 -8.26 7.62
N PRO A 174 0.60 -7.89 8.88
CA PRO A 174 1.66 -7.70 9.86
C PRO A 174 2.41 -9.02 10.08
N VAL A 175 3.68 -8.91 10.43
CA VAL A 175 4.55 -10.06 10.65
C VAL A 175 5.49 -9.79 11.81
N THR A 176 5.59 -10.73 12.73
CA THR A 176 6.62 -10.73 13.77
C THR A 176 7.85 -11.45 13.24
N TYR A 177 9.04 -10.96 13.59
CA TYR A 177 10.28 -11.51 13.05
C TYR A 177 11.41 -11.63 14.08
N HIS A 178 12.30 -12.57 13.80
CA HIS A 178 13.55 -12.77 14.53
C HIS A 178 14.74 -12.77 13.56
N GLU A 179 15.75 -11.97 13.86
CA GLU A 179 16.94 -11.79 13.03
C GLU A 179 18.20 -12.37 13.68
N VAL A 180 19.07 -12.96 12.85
CA VAL A 180 20.39 -13.45 13.29
C VAL A 180 21.44 -13.15 12.23
N LEU A 181 22.53 -12.52 12.67
CA LEU A 181 23.74 -12.36 11.87
C LEU A 181 24.68 -13.54 12.13
N LEU A 182 24.89 -14.36 11.11
CA LEU A 182 25.85 -15.45 11.09
C LEU A 182 27.17 -14.98 10.47
N GLU A 183 28.26 -15.25 11.17
CA GLU A 183 29.61 -14.98 10.67
C GLU A 183 29.99 -15.85 9.46
N GLU A 184 31.04 -15.43 8.77
CA GLU A 184 31.62 -16.19 7.66
C GLU A 184 32.26 -17.48 8.20
N ILE A 185 31.88 -18.64 7.64
CA ILE A 185 32.40 -19.95 8.04
C ILE A 185 32.82 -20.72 6.79
N GLY A 186 34.14 -20.93 6.64
CA GLY A 186 34.72 -21.58 5.46
C GLY A 186 34.34 -20.85 4.17
N ASN A 187 33.69 -21.55 3.23
CA ASN A 187 33.20 -20.97 1.98
C ASN A 187 31.78 -20.36 2.07
N GLN A 188 31.13 -20.40 3.23
CA GLN A 188 29.80 -19.81 3.40
C GLN A 188 29.94 -18.32 3.73
N PRO A 189 29.39 -17.41 2.92
CA PRO A 189 29.46 -15.99 3.20
C PRO A 189 28.75 -15.67 4.54
N ARG A 190 29.13 -14.54 5.14
CA ARG A 190 28.37 -13.94 6.24
C ARG A 190 26.91 -13.81 5.81
N ARG A 191 25.96 -14.07 6.71
CA ARG A 191 24.52 -14.07 6.38
C ARG A 191 23.72 -13.38 7.46
N LEU A 192 22.80 -12.51 7.06
CA LEU A 192 21.74 -12.04 7.94
C LEU A 192 20.47 -12.78 7.55
N TYR A 193 19.97 -13.69 8.41
CA TYR A 193 18.66 -14.29 8.19
C TYR A 193 17.61 -13.67 9.09
N ILE A 194 16.38 -13.63 8.60
CA ILE A 194 15.22 -13.05 9.26
C ILE A 194 14.07 -14.04 9.09
N ASP A 195 13.54 -14.51 10.22
CA ASP A 195 12.46 -15.49 10.29
C ASP A 195 11.15 -14.79 10.56
N PHE A 196 10.26 -14.83 9.58
CA PHE A 196 8.92 -14.27 9.59
C PHE A 196 7.93 -15.31 10.11
N GLN A 197 7.37 -15.08 11.30
CA GLN A 197 6.43 -16.01 11.93
C GLN A 197 5.02 -15.88 11.34
N ASN A 198 4.22 -16.93 11.46
CA ASN A 198 2.85 -16.99 10.93
C ASN A 198 2.77 -16.54 9.45
N SER A 199 3.72 -16.99 8.63
CA SER A 199 3.90 -16.50 7.27
C SER A 199 4.13 -17.62 6.26
N TYR A 200 3.76 -17.31 5.01
CA TYR A 200 3.89 -18.20 3.88
C TYR A 200 4.53 -17.49 2.69
N THR A 201 5.32 -18.21 1.90
CA THR A 201 5.83 -17.70 0.62
C THR A 201 5.53 -18.67 -0.50
N GLU A 202 4.87 -18.17 -1.53
CA GLU A 202 4.57 -18.96 -2.72
C GLU A 202 5.87 -19.45 -3.40
N PRO A 203 5.89 -20.69 -3.94
CA PRO A 203 7.07 -21.25 -4.60
C PRO A 203 7.71 -20.33 -5.65
N ARG A 204 6.91 -19.57 -6.39
CA ARG A 204 7.38 -18.61 -7.42
C ARG A 204 8.25 -17.47 -6.87
N PHE A 205 8.09 -17.10 -5.59
CA PHE A 205 8.86 -16.02 -4.96
C PHE A 205 10.11 -16.54 -4.22
N ARG A 206 10.38 -17.85 -4.29
CA ARG A 206 11.56 -18.47 -3.62
C ARG A 206 12.84 -18.40 -4.45
N ALA A 207 12.75 -17.97 -5.72
CA ALA A 207 13.91 -17.75 -6.54
C ALA A 207 14.81 -16.66 -5.92
N PRO A 208 16.13 -16.90 -5.76
CA PRO A 208 17.04 -15.90 -5.22
C PRO A 208 17.07 -14.64 -6.08
N VAL A 209 17.05 -13.46 -5.43
CA VAL A 209 17.20 -12.16 -6.10
C VAL A 209 18.67 -11.77 -6.04
N PRO A 210 19.41 -11.78 -7.18
CA PRO A 210 20.79 -11.31 -7.21
C PRO A 210 20.84 -9.80 -6.96
N ILE A 211 21.78 -9.37 -6.12
CA ILE A 211 22.06 -7.95 -5.85
C ILE A 211 23.46 -7.61 -6.36
N GLU A 212 24.46 -8.43 -5.99
CA GLU A 212 25.86 -8.33 -6.43
C GLU A 212 26.48 -6.93 -6.36
N ASP A 213 26.06 -6.14 -5.37
CA ASP A 213 26.45 -4.75 -5.26
C ASP A 213 27.74 -4.55 -4.46
N GLY A 214 28.38 -5.62 -3.97
CA GLY A 214 29.58 -5.58 -3.14
C GLY A 214 29.32 -5.42 -1.63
N LEU A 215 28.07 -5.18 -1.22
CA LEU A 215 27.59 -5.34 0.16
C LEU A 215 26.80 -6.64 0.31
N LEU A 216 25.85 -6.88 -0.61
CA LEU A 216 25.02 -8.08 -0.66
C LEU A 216 25.24 -8.82 -1.99
N ARG A 217 25.40 -10.15 -1.90
CA ARG A 217 25.45 -11.02 -3.08
C ARG A 217 24.06 -11.25 -3.65
N ARG A 218 23.12 -11.64 -2.78
CA ARG A 218 21.73 -11.95 -3.13
C ARG A 218 20.83 -11.97 -1.90
N VAL A 219 19.53 -11.92 -2.13
CA VAL A 219 18.49 -12.22 -1.13
C VAL A 219 17.82 -13.54 -1.49
N ARG A 220 17.64 -14.41 -0.51
CA ARG A 220 16.96 -15.70 -0.65
C ARG A 220 15.72 -15.71 0.22
N THR A 221 14.60 -16.16 -0.31
CA THR A 221 13.35 -16.32 0.43
C THR A 221 12.94 -17.78 0.36
N GLY A 222 12.64 -18.40 1.50
CA GLY A 222 12.26 -19.81 1.53
C GLY A 222 11.30 -20.11 2.67
N GLN A 223 10.45 -21.12 2.48
CA GLN A 223 9.62 -21.65 3.54
C GLN A 223 10.50 -22.51 4.48
N ASN A 224 10.73 -22.06 5.71
CA ASN A 224 11.61 -22.71 6.69
C ASN A 224 10.88 -23.76 7.52
N THR A 225 9.66 -23.45 7.95
CA THR A 225 8.68 -24.37 8.56
C THR A 225 7.31 -24.14 7.88
N PRO A 226 6.28 -24.97 8.14
CA PRO A 226 4.95 -24.75 7.54
C PRO A 226 4.35 -23.36 7.77
N ASP A 227 4.76 -22.66 8.84
CA ASP A 227 4.26 -21.36 9.29
C ASP A 227 5.34 -20.28 9.39
N THR A 228 6.59 -20.55 8.98
CA THR A 228 7.69 -19.58 9.02
C THR A 228 8.38 -19.46 7.67
N VAL A 229 8.43 -18.24 7.13
CA VAL A 229 9.28 -17.88 6.00
C VAL A 229 10.61 -17.35 6.51
N ARG A 230 11.72 -17.84 5.97
CA ARG A 230 13.06 -17.32 6.22
C ARG A 230 13.53 -16.51 5.02
N VAL A 231 13.92 -15.27 5.27
CA VAL A 231 14.61 -14.41 4.31
C VAL A 231 16.08 -14.31 4.70
N VAL A 232 16.99 -14.56 3.76
CA VAL A 232 18.44 -14.56 4.00
C VAL A 232 19.12 -13.58 3.05
N LEU A 233 19.84 -12.62 3.61
CA LEU A 233 20.75 -11.74 2.92
C LEU A 233 22.14 -12.39 2.95
N ASP A 234 22.63 -12.84 1.79
CA ASP A 234 24.01 -13.33 1.66
C ASP A 234 24.93 -12.10 1.56
N ILE A 235 25.74 -11.86 2.57
CA ILE A 235 26.53 -10.64 2.76
C ILE A 235 27.96 -10.83 2.23
N GLU A 236 28.40 -9.85 1.46
CA GLU A 236 29.78 -9.71 1.00
C GLU A 236 30.59 -8.76 1.89
N SER A 237 29.96 -7.66 2.31
CA SER A 237 30.51 -6.68 3.23
C SER A 237 29.41 -5.95 4.00
N ILE A 238 29.62 -5.74 5.30
CA ILE A 238 28.68 -5.06 6.18
C ILE A 238 29.44 -4.40 7.34
N SER A 239 29.08 -3.16 7.65
CA SER A 239 29.52 -2.44 8.85
C SER A 239 28.39 -2.29 9.86
N SER A 240 27.16 -2.08 9.39
CA SER A 240 25.96 -2.02 10.23
C SER A 240 24.71 -2.33 9.43
N TYR A 241 23.64 -2.71 10.13
CA TYR A 241 22.30 -2.81 9.54
C TYR A 241 21.22 -2.30 10.49
N LYS A 242 20.04 -2.03 9.91
CA LYS A 242 18.82 -1.68 10.64
C LYS A 242 17.63 -2.38 9.99
N ILE A 243 16.74 -2.93 10.81
CA ILE A 243 15.47 -3.54 10.37
C ILE A 243 14.33 -2.81 11.06
N PHE A 244 13.29 -2.45 10.30
CA PHE A 244 12.09 -1.83 10.84
C PHE A 244 10.86 -2.17 9.99
N SER A 245 9.70 -2.12 10.61
CA SER A 245 8.42 -2.46 10.00
C SER A 245 7.71 -1.21 9.53
N LEU A 246 7.01 -1.30 8.41
CA LEU A 246 6.12 -0.27 7.90
C LEU A 246 4.75 -0.93 7.69
N PRO A 247 3.69 -0.51 8.42
CA PRO A 247 2.33 -0.96 8.09
C PRO A 247 1.88 -0.61 6.65
N ASP A 248 0.83 -1.25 6.16
CA ASP A 248 0.08 -0.97 4.92
C ASP A 248 0.76 -0.19 3.69
N PRO A 249 0.94 -0.87 2.52
CA PRO A 249 1.09 -2.31 2.46
C PRO A 249 2.18 -2.71 3.45
N PHE A 250 1.91 -3.74 4.26
CA PHE A 250 2.84 -4.20 5.27
C PHE A 250 4.18 -4.54 4.63
N ARG A 251 5.25 -4.04 5.24
CA ARG A 251 6.62 -4.16 4.73
C ARG A 251 7.61 -4.30 5.87
N VAL A 252 8.65 -5.08 5.65
CA VAL A 252 9.86 -5.11 6.47
C VAL A 252 10.99 -4.48 5.66
N VAL A 253 11.59 -3.42 6.17
CA VAL A 253 12.68 -2.68 5.53
C VAL A 253 13.99 -3.01 6.23
N ILE A 254 15.00 -3.38 5.45
CA ILE A 254 16.33 -3.74 5.93
C ILE A 254 17.34 -2.81 5.24
N ASP A 255 17.95 -1.95 6.03
CA ASP A 255 19.02 -1.06 5.60
C ASP A 255 20.37 -1.69 5.95
N VAL A 256 21.21 -1.91 4.96
CA VAL A 256 22.57 -2.44 5.09
C VAL A 256 23.56 -1.34 4.71
N ARG A 257 24.58 -1.13 5.54
CA ARG A 257 25.70 -0.22 5.25
C ARG A 257 27.02 -0.94 5.34
N GLY A 258 28.02 -0.52 4.57
CA GLY A 258 29.35 -1.11 4.60
C GLY A 258 30.30 -0.52 3.57
N VAL A 259 31.55 -1.00 3.57
CA VAL A 259 32.52 -0.68 2.52
C VAL A 259 32.49 -1.80 1.50
N LYS A 260 32.05 -1.54 0.27
CA LYS A 260 31.99 -2.55 -0.79
C LYS A 260 33.36 -3.19 -1.03
N LYS A 261 33.43 -4.52 -1.06
CA LYS A 261 34.62 -5.21 -1.55
C LYS A 261 34.75 -4.88 -3.04
N LYS A 262 35.90 -4.36 -3.47
CA LYS A 262 36.17 -4.14 -4.91
C LYS A 262 36.02 -5.49 -5.62
N LYS A 263 35.14 -5.58 -6.63
CA LYS A 263 35.17 -6.70 -7.59
C LYS A 263 36.59 -6.74 -8.16
N ALA A 264 37.30 -7.86 -7.95
CA ALA A 264 38.54 -8.12 -8.67
C ALA A 264 38.19 -8.09 -10.16
N THR A 265 38.60 -7.02 -10.84
CA THR A 265 38.41 -6.88 -12.27
C THR A 265 39.34 -7.90 -12.91
N ALA A 266 38.77 -8.97 -13.45
CA ALA A 266 39.51 -9.81 -14.39
C ALA A 266 39.95 -8.90 -15.53
N THR A 267 41.26 -8.80 -15.70
CA THR A 267 41.96 -8.00 -16.70
C THR A 267 41.46 -8.33 -18.10
N ALA A 268 40.66 -7.43 -18.68
CA ALA A 268 40.40 -7.39 -20.11
C ALA A 268 41.48 -6.54 -20.79
N GLU A 269 42.71 -7.06 -20.81
CA GLU A 269 43.79 -6.55 -21.66
C GLU A 269 44.47 -7.72 -22.37
N THR A 270 43.75 -8.44 -23.24
CA THR A 270 44.39 -9.13 -24.37
C THR A 270 43.36 -9.53 -25.43
N ARG A 271 43.10 -8.64 -26.41
CA ARG A 271 42.94 -8.93 -27.85
C ARG A 271 42.25 -7.76 -28.56
N GLN A 272 43.03 -6.74 -28.88
CA GLN A 272 42.81 -5.95 -30.10
C GLN A 272 44.10 -6.03 -30.91
N LYS A 273 44.20 -7.04 -31.77
CA LYS A 273 44.93 -7.03 -33.05
C LYS A 273 44.73 -8.35 -33.79
N ARG A 274 44.43 -8.22 -35.09
CA ARG A 274 43.99 -9.22 -36.09
C ARG A 274 42.46 -9.40 -36.11
N SER A 275 41.75 -9.16 -37.19
CA SER A 275 42.14 -8.85 -38.58
C SER A 275 40.86 -8.49 -39.35
N ASP A 276 40.97 -7.52 -40.25
CA ASP A 276 40.03 -7.32 -41.35
C ASP A 276 39.93 -8.56 -42.27
N ASN A 277 38.83 -8.59 -43.04
CA ASN A 277 38.44 -9.47 -44.14
C ASN A 277 37.75 -10.82 -43.82
N SER A 278 36.43 -10.87 -44.03
CA SER A 278 35.78 -11.77 -45.01
C SER A 278 34.26 -11.54 -45.05
N LEU A 279 33.72 -11.48 -46.26
CA LEU A 279 32.33 -11.34 -46.66
C LEU A 279 31.46 -12.60 -46.38
N SER A 280 30.13 -12.35 -46.43
CA SER A 280 29.02 -13.22 -46.89
C SER A 280 28.65 -14.48 -46.11
N ASP A 281 27.50 -14.45 -45.39
CA ASP A 281 26.23 -15.11 -45.77
C ASP A 281 25.16 -15.08 -44.63
N LEU A 282 24.04 -14.39 -44.92
CA LEU A 282 22.59 -14.51 -44.53
C LEU A 282 22.11 -15.27 -43.24
N PRO A 283 20.85 -15.07 -42.73
CA PRO A 283 19.75 -14.18 -43.16
C PRO A 283 19.10 -13.33 -42.03
N SER A 284 18.34 -12.32 -42.46
CA SER A 284 17.56 -11.36 -41.66
C SER A 284 16.38 -11.97 -40.91
N ALA A 285 16.19 -11.53 -39.67
CA ALA A 285 15.02 -11.82 -38.83
C ALA A 285 13.78 -11.01 -39.27
N PRO A 286 12.56 -11.58 -39.18
CA PRO A 286 11.33 -10.92 -39.61
C PRO A 286 10.87 -9.83 -38.63
N GLN A 287 10.48 -8.68 -39.18
CA GLN A 287 9.74 -7.63 -38.47
C GLN A 287 8.27 -8.08 -38.25
N PRO A 288 7.67 -7.79 -37.08
CA PRO A 288 6.23 -7.95 -36.92
C PRO A 288 5.47 -6.76 -37.53
N THR A 289 4.64 -7.09 -38.53
CA THR A 289 3.64 -6.24 -39.17
C THR A 289 2.51 -5.86 -38.21
N ALA A 290 2.13 -4.59 -38.25
CA ALA A 290 0.93 -4.05 -37.63
C ALA A 290 -0.33 -4.56 -38.34
N ALA A 291 -1.30 -5.07 -37.58
CA ALA A 291 -2.63 -5.39 -38.06
C ALA A 291 -3.64 -4.36 -37.54
N THR A 292 -4.22 -3.63 -38.50
CA THR A 292 -5.32 -2.67 -38.39
C THR A 292 -6.64 -3.40 -38.10
N ILE A 293 -7.47 -2.86 -37.20
CA ILE A 293 -8.88 -3.27 -37.04
C ILE A 293 -9.77 -2.05 -37.40
N PRO A 294 -10.88 -2.20 -38.13
CA PRO A 294 -11.64 -1.09 -38.69
C PRO A 294 -12.64 -0.48 -37.71
N HIS A 295 -12.79 0.85 -37.79
CA HIS A 295 -13.85 1.64 -37.17
C HIS A 295 -15.20 1.45 -37.88
N GLN A 296 -16.28 1.36 -37.10
CA GLN A 296 -17.63 1.72 -37.53
C GLN A 296 -18.30 2.63 -36.48
N PRO A 297 -19.23 3.52 -36.90
CA PRO A 297 -19.54 4.76 -36.20
C PRO A 297 -20.68 4.62 -35.19
N VAL A 298 -20.61 5.41 -34.11
CA VAL A 298 -21.69 5.53 -33.11
C VAL A 298 -22.50 6.78 -33.42
N THR A 299 -23.77 6.59 -33.76
CA THR A 299 -24.79 7.63 -33.87
C THR A 299 -25.36 7.96 -32.49
N THR A 300 -25.41 9.27 -32.22
CA THR A 300 -26.07 9.93 -31.09
C THR A 300 -27.58 10.02 -31.27
N THR A 301 -28.35 9.69 -30.23
CA THR A 301 -29.72 10.20 -30.06
C THR A 301 -30.03 10.45 -28.58
N THR A 302 -30.37 11.70 -28.29
CA THR A 302 -31.04 12.23 -27.08
C THR A 302 -32.46 11.66 -26.94
N PRO A 303 -33.08 11.75 -25.75
CA PRO A 303 -34.21 12.70 -25.63
C PRO A 303 -34.38 13.43 -24.27
N GLN A 304 -34.82 14.69 -24.35
CA GLN A 304 -35.64 15.47 -23.39
C GLN A 304 -37.11 14.99 -23.47
N ALA A 305 -38.10 15.27 -22.61
CA ALA A 305 -38.35 15.81 -21.26
C ALA A 305 -39.88 15.61 -20.96
N GLU A 306 -40.37 16.15 -19.84
CA GLU A 306 -41.77 16.32 -19.36
C GLU A 306 -42.30 15.23 -18.39
N ALA A 307 -43.00 15.52 -17.28
CA ALA A 307 -43.31 16.73 -16.50
C ALA A 307 -43.90 16.30 -15.12
N GLU A 308 -43.74 17.16 -14.10
CA GLU A 308 -44.50 17.46 -12.83
C GLU A 308 -45.37 16.36 -12.16
N ILE A 309 -45.58 16.29 -10.83
CA ILE A 309 -46.16 17.26 -9.87
C ILE A 309 -45.94 16.73 -8.42
N GLY A 310 -45.68 17.60 -7.43
CA GLY A 310 -46.39 17.52 -6.13
C GLY A 310 -45.65 17.17 -4.83
N ALA A 311 -45.33 18.22 -4.06
CA ALA A 311 -45.52 18.39 -2.61
C ALA A 311 -44.73 17.56 -1.56
N ASP A 312 -43.93 18.31 -0.78
CA ASP A 312 -43.52 18.10 0.62
C ASP A 312 -44.74 17.86 1.56
N PRO A 313 -44.59 17.13 2.70
CA PRO A 313 -43.89 17.71 3.85
C PRO A 313 -43.02 16.76 4.71
N GLU A 314 -42.10 17.39 5.43
CA GLU A 314 -41.44 16.96 6.68
C GLU A 314 -42.32 16.09 7.61
N PRO A 315 -41.75 15.17 8.43
CA PRO A 315 -41.24 15.64 9.73
C PRO A 315 -40.10 14.86 10.42
N ALA A 316 -39.54 15.55 11.41
CA ALA A 316 -39.14 15.10 12.75
C ALA A 316 -37.87 14.24 12.96
N VAL A 317 -36.88 14.96 13.48
CA VAL A 317 -35.88 14.58 14.50
C VAL A 317 -36.33 13.45 15.43
N SER A 318 -35.57 12.35 15.48
CA SER A 318 -35.47 11.51 16.68
C SER A 318 -34.04 10.97 16.86
N ARG A 319 -33.55 11.09 18.10
CA ARG A 319 -32.23 10.68 18.59
C ARG A 319 -32.06 9.16 18.51
N PRO A 320 -30.84 8.61 18.31
CA PRO A 320 -30.60 7.20 18.53
C PRO A 320 -30.53 6.89 20.05
N PRO A 321 -31.09 5.77 20.52
CA PRO A 321 -30.91 5.32 21.89
C PRO A 321 -29.60 4.57 22.06
N ASP A 322 -28.93 4.84 23.18
CA ASP A 322 -27.87 4.03 23.74
C ASP A 322 -28.32 2.57 23.90
N SER A 323 -27.56 1.65 23.31
CA SER A 323 -27.47 0.29 23.84
C SER A 323 -26.05 -0.23 23.66
N VAL A 324 -25.30 -0.16 24.76
CA VAL A 324 -24.02 -0.81 24.94
C VAL A 324 -24.22 -2.33 24.80
N ARG A 325 -23.80 -2.90 23.67
CA ARG A 325 -23.40 -4.31 23.60
C ARG A 325 -21.88 -4.34 23.56
N LYS A 326 -21.28 -4.79 24.66
CA LYS A 326 -19.87 -5.20 24.72
C LYS A 326 -19.69 -6.35 23.74
N SER A 327 -19.04 -6.09 22.61
CA SER A 327 -18.38 -7.13 21.83
C SER A 327 -16.96 -7.29 22.39
N ASP A 328 -16.64 -8.49 22.86
CA ASP A 328 -15.28 -8.91 23.13
C ASP A 328 -14.48 -8.85 21.83
N ASN A 329 -13.80 -7.73 21.60
CA ASN A 329 -12.74 -7.65 20.59
C ASN A 329 -11.43 -8.05 21.26
N ASP A 330 -11.04 -9.30 21.02
CA ASP A 330 -9.65 -9.75 21.10
C ASP A 330 -8.84 -9.03 20.00
N HIS A 331 -8.58 -7.75 20.19
CA HIS A 331 -7.57 -7.03 19.44
C HIS A 331 -6.22 -7.42 20.01
N THR A 332 -5.63 -8.48 19.44
CA THR A 332 -4.21 -8.75 19.59
C THR A 332 -3.44 -7.57 18.99
N VAL A 333 -3.02 -6.63 19.84
CA VAL A 333 -2.08 -5.58 19.50
C VAL A 333 -0.76 -6.26 19.12
N VAL A 334 -0.47 -6.34 17.82
CA VAL A 334 0.82 -6.84 17.33
C VAL A 334 1.83 -5.72 17.54
N VAL A 335 2.60 -5.82 18.63
CA VAL A 335 3.74 -4.93 18.89
C VAL A 335 4.82 -5.21 17.85
N PHE A 336 5.14 -4.23 17.02
CA PHE A 336 6.28 -4.32 16.09
C PHE A 336 7.57 -4.28 16.90
N ASN A 337 8.31 -5.38 16.91
CA ASN A 337 9.62 -5.48 17.55
C ASN A 337 10.68 -4.82 16.65
N ASP A 338 10.60 -3.51 16.48
CA ASP A 338 11.61 -2.75 15.76
C ASP A 338 12.87 -2.64 16.62
N LYS A 339 14.05 -2.88 16.04
CA LYS A 339 15.30 -2.96 16.80
C LYS A 339 16.35 -1.98 16.29
N LYS A 340 17.17 -1.53 17.24
CA LYS A 340 18.24 -0.54 17.07
C LYS A 340 19.27 -0.97 16.01
N LYS A 341 19.99 0.02 15.46
CA LYS A 341 21.12 -0.19 14.55
C LYS A 341 22.14 -1.14 15.20
N PHE A 342 22.44 -2.26 14.53
CA PHE A 342 23.41 -3.24 15.01
C PHE A 342 24.79 -2.95 14.39
N PRO A 343 25.80 -2.56 15.19
CA PRO A 343 27.20 -2.57 14.75
C PRO A 343 27.69 -4.02 14.66
N VAL A 344 28.44 -4.36 13.62
CA VAL A 344 28.99 -5.70 13.44
C VAL A 344 30.40 -5.79 14.03
N SER A 345 30.62 -6.74 14.95
CA SER A 345 31.93 -6.96 15.60
C SER A 345 32.96 -7.48 14.59
N GLY A 346 34.22 -7.03 14.69
CA GLY A 346 35.32 -7.46 13.82
C GLY A 346 35.70 -6.52 12.68
N TYR A 347 35.09 -5.33 12.58
CA TYR A 347 35.57 -4.27 11.69
C TYR A 347 36.65 -3.42 12.40
N THR A 348 37.86 -3.96 12.55
CA THR A 348 39.03 -3.18 12.94
C THR A 348 39.55 -2.44 11.71
N SER A 349 39.11 -1.19 11.52
CA SER A 349 39.94 -0.25 10.76
C SER A 349 41.21 -0.04 11.59
N SER A 350 42.36 -0.43 11.04
CA SER A 350 43.67 -0.24 11.64
C SER A 350 43.99 1.26 11.75
N ARG A 351 43.45 1.91 12.77
CA ARG A 351 43.97 3.15 13.33
C ARG A 351 44.11 2.98 14.83
N LYS A 352 45.36 3.17 15.29
CA LYS A 352 45.84 3.11 16.67
C LYS A 352 44.82 3.66 17.68
N LEU A 353 44.67 2.92 18.77
CA LEU A 353 44.05 3.33 20.03
C LEU A 353 44.49 4.74 20.42
N ILE A 354 43.53 5.67 20.44
CA ILE A 354 43.58 6.87 21.28
C ILE A 354 42.29 6.88 22.08
N ASP A 355 42.49 6.83 23.38
CA ASP A 355 41.66 7.13 24.55
C ASP A 355 40.14 7.37 24.37
N GLN A 356 39.38 6.62 25.17
CA GLN A 356 37.94 6.68 25.29
C GLN A 356 37.51 7.79 26.25
N THR A 357 37.40 9.04 25.79
CA THR A 357 36.48 10.02 26.39
C THR A 357 36.00 11.03 25.33
N LYS A 358 34.70 11.33 25.32
CA LYS A 358 33.94 12.20 24.37
C LYS A 358 33.59 11.57 23.01
N GLN A 359 32.46 10.88 22.97
CA GLN A 359 31.78 10.57 21.70
C GLN A 359 31.44 11.87 20.96
N THR A 360 32.19 12.16 19.90
CA THR A 360 31.91 13.25 18.97
C THR A 360 31.06 12.70 17.81
N PRO A 361 29.98 13.38 17.38
CA PRO A 361 29.15 12.91 16.27
C PRO A 361 29.97 12.82 14.97
N THR A 362 29.84 11.71 14.25
CA THR A 362 30.60 11.43 13.03
C THR A 362 30.09 12.31 11.87
N ILE A 363 30.86 13.34 11.57
CA ILE A 363 30.71 14.23 10.41
C ILE A 363 30.97 13.41 9.13
N SER A 364 30.24 13.64 8.03
CA SER A 364 30.52 12.96 6.75
C SER A 364 31.90 13.37 6.23
N LEU A 365 32.63 12.46 5.59
CA LEU A 365 33.99 12.70 5.07
C LEU A 365 34.03 13.93 4.13
N ALA A 366 32.95 14.20 3.38
CA ALA A 366 32.81 15.39 2.54
C ALA A 366 32.85 16.70 3.36
N ARG A 367 32.17 16.76 4.50
CA ARG A 367 32.29 17.91 5.43
C ARG A 367 33.67 17.96 6.07
N GLN A 368 34.22 16.82 6.47
CA GLN A 368 35.52 16.73 7.12
C GLN A 368 36.68 17.21 6.22
N LEU A 369 36.46 17.24 4.90
CA LEU A 369 37.38 17.74 3.88
C LEU A 369 37.01 19.15 3.35
N GLY A 370 36.01 19.83 3.95
CA GLY A 370 35.58 21.17 3.52
C GLY A 370 34.88 21.22 2.16
N LEU A 371 34.41 20.09 1.62
CA LEU A 371 33.90 19.97 0.25
C LEU A 371 32.47 20.51 0.03
N GLY A 372 31.87 21.19 1.02
CA GLY A 372 30.55 21.81 0.88
C GLY A 372 29.40 20.80 0.69
N VAL A 373 28.20 21.32 0.46
CA VAL A 373 27.03 20.53 0.03
C VAL A 373 27.10 20.41 -1.49
N GLY A 374 27.35 19.21 -2.00
CA GLY A 374 27.55 18.95 -3.42
C GLY A 374 26.34 18.36 -4.11
N LYS A 375 25.47 17.65 -3.37
CA LYS A 375 24.29 16.99 -3.93
C LYS A 375 23.04 17.18 -3.08
N ILE A 376 21.96 17.62 -3.70
CA ILE A 376 20.69 17.90 -3.03
C ILE A 376 19.57 17.12 -3.73
N VAL A 377 18.73 16.46 -2.93
CA VAL A 377 17.49 15.87 -3.44
C VAL A 377 16.32 16.76 -3.06
N ILE A 378 15.52 17.11 -4.06
CA ILE A 378 14.27 17.84 -3.90
C ILE A 378 13.13 16.86 -4.10
N ASP A 379 12.18 16.90 -3.19
CA ASP A 379 10.99 16.08 -3.22
C ASP A 379 9.74 16.94 -3.43
N PRO A 380 9.24 17.06 -4.67
CA PRO A 380 7.91 17.60 -4.90
C PRO A 380 6.86 16.66 -4.32
N GLY A 381 6.16 17.07 -3.27
CA GLY A 381 5.13 16.28 -2.58
C GLY A 381 4.06 15.72 -3.53
N HIS A 382 3.39 14.62 -3.13
CA HIS A 382 2.27 14.01 -3.88
C HIS A 382 2.62 13.54 -5.31
N GLY A 383 1.63 13.46 -6.20
CA GLY A 383 1.79 13.14 -7.63
C GLY A 383 0.94 11.96 -8.10
N GLY A 384 0.62 11.93 -9.39
CA GLY A 384 -0.21 10.91 -10.02
C GLY A 384 -1.61 10.84 -9.39
N LYS A 385 -1.92 9.68 -8.79
CA LYS A 385 -3.19 9.39 -8.12
C LYS A 385 -3.43 10.22 -6.86
N ASP A 386 -2.39 10.81 -6.31
CA ASP A 386 -2.46 11.64 -5.11
C ASP A 386 -2.36 13.12 -5.51
N PRO A 387 -3.45 13.89 -5.42
CA PRO A 387 -3.47 15.30 -5.79
C PRO A 387 -2.89 16.23 -4.71
N GLY A 388 -2.69 15.74 -3.48
CA GLY A 388 -2.48 16.58 -2.30
C GLY A 388 -3.70 17.47 -2.00
N ALA A 389 -3.46 18.62 -1.39
CA ALA A 389 -4.47 19.63 -1.12
C ALA A 389 -5.18 20.07 -2.42
N MET A 390 -6.50 20.26 -2.34
CA MET A 390 -7.28 20.83 -3.44
C MET A 390 -8.19 21.94 -2.94
N ALA A 391 -8.07 23.11 -3.55
CA ALA A 391 -8.95 24.25 -3.30
C ALA A 391 -8.90 25.20 -4.50
N PHE A 392 -9.99 25.93 -4.75
CA PHE A 392 -10.08 26.95 -5.81
C PHE A 392 -9.64 26.45 -7.21
N GLY A 393 -9.88 25.17 -7.51
CA GLY A 393 -9.49 24.52 -8.76
C GLY A 393 -7.99 24.21 -8.91
N MET A 394 -7.19 24.47 -7.87
CA MET A 394 -5.77 24.16 -7.84
C MET A 394 -5.51 22.84 -7.11
N LYS A 395 -4.43 22.16 -7.49
CA LYS A 395 -3.94 20.95 -6.85
C LYS A 395 -2.53 21.18 -6.37
N GLU A 396 -2.25 20.82 -5.13
CA GLU A 396 -0.93 20.94 -4.52
C GLU A 396 0.15 20.30 -5.38
N LYS A 397 -0.08 19.07 -5.87
CA LYS A 397 0.90 18.30 -6.65
C LYS A 397 1.47 19.05 -7.87
N ASP A 398 0.69 19.94 -8.47
CA ASP A 398 1.07 20.69 -9.67
C ASP A 398 1.95 21.89 -9.29
N ILE A 399 1.58 22.58 -8.21
CA ILE A 399 2.29 23.75 -7.68
C ILE A 399 3.66 23.32 -7.14
N VAL A 400 3.71 22.26 -6.34
CA VAL A 400 4.98 21.79 -5.74
C VAL A 400 5.92 21.20 -6.79
N LEU A 401 5.41 20.62 -7.88
CA LEU A 401 6.25 20.18 -9.01
C LEU A 401 6.88 21.38 -9.72
N LYS A 402 6.10 22.44 -9.93
CA LYS A 402 6.58 23.69 -10.52
C LYS A 402 7.65 24.34 -9.63
N ALA A 403 7.37 24.47 -8.33
CA ALA A 403 8.31 25.01 -7.35
C ALA A 403 9.59 24.17 -7.25
N GLY A 404 9.48 22.84 -7.25
CA GLY A 404 10.62 21.93 -7.21
C GLY A 404 11.54 22.07 -8.42
N LYS A 405 10.98 22.27 -9.62
CA LYS A 405 11.77 22.54 -10.83
C LYS A 405 12.46 23.91 -10.77
N ALA A 406 11.78 24.94 -10.27
CA ALA A 406 12.36 26.27 -10.08
C ALA A 406 13.52 26.22 -9.05
N LEU A 407 13.30 25.56 -7.91
CA LEU A 407 14.33 25.37 -6.89
C LEU A 407 15.53 24.59 -7.42
N ALA A 408 15.29 23.53 -8.19
CA ALA A 408 16.37 22.76 -8.80
C ALA A 408 17.22 23.62 -9.75
N LYS A 409 16.58 24.48 -10.54
CA LYS A 409 17.27 25.44 -11.41
C LYS A 409 18.10 26.42 -10.58
N CYS A 410 17.52 27.06 -9.56
CA CYS A 410 18.24 28.01 -8.71
C CYS A 410 19.45 27.39 -8.01
N LEU A 411 19.33 26.17 -7.46
CA LEU A 411 20.43 25.48 -6.79
C LEU A 411 21.55 25.09 -7.75
N ARG A 412 21.21 24.57 -8.95
CA ARG A 412 22.22 24.29 -10.00
C ARG A 412 22.93 25.56 -10.45
N ASP A 413 22.19 26.66 -10.61
CA ASP A 413 22.72 27.92 -11.10
C ASP A 413 23.64 28.59 -10.06
N ARG A 414 23.23 28.62 -8.78
CA ARG A 414 23.83 29.46 -7.74
C ARG A 414 24.75 28.71 -6.77
N LEU A 415 24.38 27.50 -6.34
CA LEU A 415 25.19 26.66 -5.46
C LEU A 415 26.12 25.73 -6.25
N LYS A 416 25.87 25.56 -7.56
CA LYS A 416 26.57 24.59 -8.42
C LYS A 416 26.47 23.15 -7.89
N ALA A 417 25.41 22.86 -7.13
CA ALA A 417 25.14 21.52 -6.64
C ALA A 417 24.53 20.64 -7.74
N GLU A 418 24.80 19.34 -7.66
CA GLU A 418 24.03 18.32 -8.35
C GLU A 418 22.64 18.24 -7.70
N VAL A 419 21.58 18.33 -8.50
CA VAL A 419 20.20 18.33 -7.98
C VAL A 419 19.39 17.22 -8.63
N ILE A 420 18.80 16.39 -7.79
CA ILE A 420 17.93 15.28 -8.17
C ILE A 420 16.52 15.56 -7.68
N LEU A 421 15.52 15.40 -8.54
CA LEU A 421 14.12 15.44 -8.11
C LEU A 421 13.63 14.01 -7.89
N THR A 422 12.89 13.76 -6.82
CA THR A 422 12.22 12.45 -6.63
C THR A 422 11.29 12.17 -7.81
N ARG A 423 10.55 13.19 -8.28
CA ARG A 423 9.77 13.19 -9.52
C ARG A 423 9.96 14.47 -10.33
N ASP A 424 10.02 14.33 -11.65
CA ASP A 424 10.10 15.44 -12.62
C ASP A 424 8.82 15.60 -13.48
N ARG A 425 7.84 14.73 -13.23
CA ARG A 425 6.53 14.67 -13.91
C ARG A 425 5.43 14.27 -12.92
N ASP A 426 4.19 14.23 -13.39
CA ASP A 426 3.02 13.86 -12.58
C ASP A 426 2.90 12.34 -12.38
N ILE A 427 3.75 11.79 -11.50
CA ILE A 427 3.75 10.38 -11.11
C ILE A 427 3.66 10.24 -9.59
N PHE A 428 3.03 9.17 -9.12
CA PHE A 428 2.96 8.85 -7.71
C PHE A 428 4.24 8.15 -7.25
N ILE A 429 4.88 8.67 -6.19
CA ILE A 429 6.02 8.05 -5.52
C ILE A 429 5.65 7.80 -4.05
N PRO A 430 5.71 6.54 -3.56
CA PRO A 430 5.49 6.22 -2.15
C PRO A 430 6.46 6.97 -1.23
N LEU A 431 6.04 7.35 -0.02
CA LEU A 431 6.81 8.25 0.87
C LEU A 431 8.22 7.72 1.18
N GLU A 432 8.32 6.42 1.45
CA GLU A 432 9.52 5.65 1.76
C GLU A 432 10.49 5.50 0.58
N GLU A 433 10.00 5.59 -0.67
CA GLU A 433 10.84 5.59 -1.86
C GLU A 433 11.52 6.96 -2.04
N ARG A 434 10.91 8.05 -1.57
CA ARG A 434 11.46 9.42 -1.67
C ARG A 434 12.77 9.55 -0.90
N THR A 435 12.84 9.07 0.34
CA THR A 435 14.11 9.06 1.11
C THR A 435 15.08 8.01 0.63
N ALA A 436 14.59 6.89 0.08
CA ALA A 436 15.46 5.88 -0.55
C ALA A 436 16.20 6.46 -1.77
N ILE A 437 15.54 7.26 -2.62
CA ILE A 437 16.18 8.00 -3.71
C ILE A 437 17.29 8.89 -3.16
N ALA A 438 17.04 9.61 -2.07
CA ALA A 438 18.04 10.50 -1.49
C ALA A 438 19.25 9.75 -0.92
N ASN A 439 18.99 8.69 -0.15
CA ASN A 439 20.03 7.85 0.43
C ASN A 439 20.87 7.17 -0.66
N THR A 440 20.22 6.68 -1.71
CA THR A 440 20.90 5.90 -2.76
C THR A 440 21.71 6.75 -3.72
N ASN A 441 21.46 8.06 -3.72
CA ASN A 441 22.27 9.00 -4.46
C ASN A 441 23.33 9.68 -3.57
N ASP A 442 23.47 9.27 -2.31
CA ASP A 442 24.40 9.86 -1.33
C ASP A 442 24.17 11.39 -1.19
N ALA A 443 22.91 11.82 -1.16
CA ALA A 443 22.59 13.25 -1.09
C ALA A 443 23.00 13.87 0.26
N ASP A 444 23.47 15.10 0.21
CA ASP A 444 23.91 15.87 1.38
C ASP A 444 22.73 16.55 2.09
N LEU A 445 21.66 16.87 1.37
CA LEU A 445 20.41 17.44 1.90
C LEU A 445 19.18 16.86 1.19
N PHE A 446 18.08 16.76 1.93
CA PHE A 446 16.76 16.39 1.41
C PHE A 446 15.73 17.49 1.71
N ILE A 447 15.11 18.05 0.67
CA ILE A 447 14.14 19.15 0.77
C ILE A 447 12.81 18.71 0.19
N SER A 448 11.81 18.48 1.04
CA SER A 448 10.44 18.20 0.59
C SER A 448 9.61 19.48 0.50
N LEU A 449 8.85 19.65 -0.58
CA LEU A 449 8.03 20.84 -0.85
C LEU A 449 6.55 20.48 -0.85
N HIS A 450 5.76 21.19 -0.04
CA HIS A 450 4.33 20.99 0.17
C HIS A 450 3.57 22.33 0.21
N ILE A 451 2.24 22.24 0.12
CA ILE A 451 1.31 23.34 0.33
C ILE A 451 0.28 22.93 1.39
N ASN A 452 0.21 23.73 2.45
CA ASN A 452 -0.64 23.40 3.58
C ASN A 452 -2.12 23.68 3.25
N ALA A 453 -3.00 23.17 4.10
CA ALA A 453 -4.44 23.43 4.08
C ALA A 453 -4.97 23.33 5.50
N HIS A 454 -5.90 24.22 5.82
CA HIS A 454 -6.47 24.36 7.14
C HIS A 454 -8.00 24.46 7.04
N PRO A 455 -8.78 23.84 7.97
CA PRO A 455 -10.24 23.91 7.95
C PRO A 455 -10.79 25.35 7.94
N SER A 456 -10.15 26.23 8.71
CA SER A 456 -10.37 27.68 8.62
C SER A 456 -9.58 28.30 7.47
N SER A 457 -10.28 28.90 6.51
CA SER A 457 -9.71 29.65 5.38
C SER A 457 -8.99 30.94 5.80
N LYS A 458 -9.03 31.33 7.08
CA LYS A 458 -8.31 32.50 7.60
C LYS A 458 -6.84 32.23 7.89
N VAL A 459 -6.44 30.95 8.02
CA VAL A 459 -5.05 30.57 8.29
C VAL A 459 -4.26 30.63 6.98
N LYS A 460 -3.13 31.34 7.02
CA LYS A 460 -2.28 31.66 5.86
C LYS A 460 -0.82 31.79 6.28
N GLY A 461 0.10 31.73 5.32
CA GLY A 461 1.53 31.85 5.55
C GLY A 461 2.33 30.57 5.30
N PHE A 462 3.61 30.59 5.62
CA PHE A 462 4.55 29.49 5.37
C PHE A 462 5.12 28.90 6.67
N GLU A 463 5.40 27.60 6.63
CA GLU A 463 5.93 26.83 7.75
C GLU A 463 7.11 25.97 7.27
N THR A 464 8.01 25.62 8.19
CA THR A 464 9.11 24.70 7.86
C THR A 464 9.26 23.68 8.96
N TYR A 465 9.31 22.42 8.58
CA TYR A 465 9.29 21.28 9.49
C TYR A 465 10.58 20.46 9.42
N PHE A 466 10.93 19.89 10.55
CA PHE A 466 11.91 18.81 10.65
C PHE A 466 11.35 17.66 11.49
N LEU A 467 11.92 16.47 11.30
CA LEU A 467 11.43 15.26 11.94
C LEU A 467 11.64 15.31 13.46
N SER A 468 10.55 15.21 14.21
CA SER A 468 10.56 15.04 15.67
C SER A 468 9.18 14.60 16.16
N LEU A 469 9.13 13.97 17.33
CA LEU A 469 7.89 13.71 18.06
C LEU A 469 7.37 15.02 18.66
N SER A 470 6.46 15.69 17.96
CA SER A 470 5.76 16.86 18.50
C SER A 470 4.41 16.45 19.09
N THR A 471 4.00 17.15 20.14
CA THR A 471 2.66 17.04 20.75
C THR A 471 1.73 18.19 20.34
N ASN A 472 2.18 19.10 19.47
CA ASN A 472 1.36 20.22 19.01
C ASN A 472 0.27 19.73 18.06
N GLU A 473 -1.00 19.93 18.42
CA GLU A 473 -2.17 19.48 17.64
C GLU A 473 -2.14 19.93 16.18
N GLU A 474 -1.76 21.18 15.91
CA GLU A 474 -1.68 21.68 14.53
C GLU A 474 -0.55 21.01 13.74
N ALA A 475 0.62 20.80 14.36
CA ALA A 475 1.71 20.08 13.71
C ALA A 475 1.35 18.60 13.45
N MET A 476 0.62 17.98 14.38
CA MET A 476 0.12 16.62 14.25
C MET A 476 -0.97 16.49 13.18
N ARG A 477 -1.85 17.48 13.04
CA ARG A 477 -2.86 17.53 11.98
C ARG A 477 -2.22 17.61 10.59
N VAL A 478 -1.20 18.47 10.43
CA VAL A 478 -0.44 18.58 9.17
C VAL A 478 0.29 17.28 8.89
N ALA A 479 1.01 16.73 9.87
CA ALA A 479 1.68 15.43 9.72
C ALA A 479 0.69 14.32 9.36
N ALA A 480 -0.45 14.20 10.04
CA ALA A 480 -1.48 13.21 9.74
C ALA A 480 -1.99 13.32 8.30
N ARG A 481 -2.16 14.54 7.79
CA ARG A 481 -2.60 14.79 6.42
C ARG A 481 -1.55 14.39 5.39
N GLU A 482 -0.31 14.84 5.55
CA GLU A 482 0.77 14.49 4.61
C GLU A 482 1.09 12.99 4.65
N ASN A 483 0.94 12.41 5.84
CA ASN A 483 1.05 10.99 6.07
C ASN A 483 -0.17 10.22 5.57
N ALA A 484 -1.33 10.82 5.25
CA ALA A 484 -2.56 10.11 4.87
C ALA A 484 -2.46 9.35 3.55
N THR A 485 -1.48 9.71 2.71
CA THR A 485 -1.08 8.93 1.53
C THR A 485 -0.46 7.59 1.91
N SER A 486 -0.04 7.49 3.19
CA SER A 486 0.20 6.28 3.96
C SER A 486 -1.01 6.04 4.89
N THR A 487 -1.90 5.12 4.55
CA THR A 487 -2.02 3.84 5.25
C THR A 487 -1.70 3.70 6.77
N HIS A 488 -0.61 4.28 7.30
CA HIS A 488 -0.14 4.01 8.67
C HIS A 488 -0.89 4.81 9.77
N GLN A 489 -1.02 4.26 10.98
CA GLN A 489 -1.60 4.98 12.12
C GLN A 489 -0.57 5.86 12.83
N MET A 490 -1.05 6.94 13.47
CA MET A 490 -0.20 7.89 14.19
C MET A 490 0.46 7.29 15.45
N SER A 491 -0.17 6.26 16.05
CA SER A 491 0.42 5.51 17.17
C SER A 491 1.67 4.74 16.74
N ASP A 492 1.63 4.11 15.56
CA ASP A 492 2.76 3.34 15.00
C ASP A 492 4.00 4.23 14.80
N LEU A 493 3.79 5.49 14.44
CA LEU A 493 4.85 6.50 14.32
C LEU A 493 5.54 6.80 15.64
N GLN A 494 4.80 6.83 16.76
CA GLN A 494 5.36 7.23 18.05
C GLN A 494 6.39 6.20 18.54
N ASP A 495 6.11 4.92 18.33
CA ASP A 495 7.02 3.82 18.67
C ASP A 495 8.23 3.79 17.72
N ILE A 496 7.99 3.88 16.40
CA ILE A 496 9.04 3.92 15.36
C ILE A 496 10.01 5.09 15.59
N LEU A 497 9.50 6.28 15.94
CA LEU A 497 10.30 7.48 16.10
C LEU A 497 11.09 7.50 17.41
N SER A 498 10.54 6.96 18.49
CA SER A 498 11.24 6.85 19.77
C SER A 498 12.55 6.05 19.65
N ASP A 499 12.59 5.05 18.77
CA ASP A 499 13.79 4.26 18.45
C ASP A 499 14.71 4.87 17.36
N ILE A 500 14.19 5.78 16.52
CA ILE A 500 14.95 6.50 15.48
C ILE A 500 15.66 7.74 16.02
N MET A 501 15.11 8.40 17.05
CA MET A 501 15.48 9.76 17.46
C MET A 501 16.86 9.94 18.12
N GLN A 502 17.73 8.93 18.15
CA GLN A 502 19.07 9.03 18.74
C GLN A 502 20.16 9.52 17.77
N ASN A 503 19.99 10.64 17.04
CA ASN A 503 21.05 11.06 16.09
C ASN A 503 21.24 12.58 15.89
N SER A 504 22.50 12.95 15.69
CA SER A 504 23.04 14.24 15.20
C SER A 504 22.27 14.89 14.04
N LYS A 505 21.53 14.09 13.25
CA LYS A 505 20.77 14.55 12.08
C LYS A 505 19.57 15.43 12.41
N ILE A 506 18.95 15.27 13.57
CA ILE A 506 17.82 16.13 13.98
C ILE A 506 18.30 17.58 14.18
N ASN A 507 19.44 17.77 14.86
CA ASN A 507 20.01 19.09 15.09
C ASN A 507 20.45 19.76 13.78
N GLU A 508 21.02 18.98 12.84
CA GLU A 508 21.38 19.49 11.52
C GLU A 508 20.16 19.87 10.69
N SER A 509 19.08 19.07 10.73
CA SER A 509 17.80 19.36 10.09
C SER A 509 17.13 20.59 10.69
N PHE A 510 17.20 20.77 12.02
CA PHE A 510 16.71 21.97 12.69
C PHE A 510 17.45 23.23 12.22
N ARG A 511 18.79 23.20 12.19
CA ARG A 511 19.58 24.32 11.66
C ARG A 511 19.25 24.61 10.21
N LEU A 512 19.13 23.59 9.37
CA LEU A 512 18.73 23.73 7.97
C LEU A 512 17.35 24.39 7.86
N ALA A 513 16.37 23.90 8.63
CA ALA A 513 15.03 24.46 8.69
C ALA A 513 15.05 25.94 9.07
N GLN A 514 15.80 26.32 10.11
CA GLN A 514 15.93 27.72 10.52
C GLN A 514 16.53 28.60 9.43
N GLN A 515 17.59 28.17 8.76
CA GLN A 515 18.24 29.00 7.73
C GLN A 515 17.34 29.18 6.50
N VAL A 516 16.67 28.11 6.06
CA VAL A 516 15.67 28.18 4.99
C VAL A 516 14.51 29.08 5.39
N HIS A 517 13.96 28.90 6.59
CA HIS A 517 12.82 29.65 7.07
C HIS A 517 13.12 31.14 7.23
N ASN A 518 14.27 31.51 7.80
CA ASN A 518 14.69 32.91 7.98
C ASN A 518 14.94 33.61 6.64
N ALA A 519 15.42 32.89 5.62
CA ALA A 519 15.57 33.47 4.29
C ALA A 519 14.21 33.77 3.66
N ILE A 520 13.25 32.84 3.74
CA ILE A 520 11.88 33.08 3.28
C ILE A 520 11.23 34.24 4.05
N ASP A 521 11.43 34.29 5.38
CA ASP A 521 10.91 35.35 6.24
C ASP A 521 11.39 36.73 5.78
N ARG A 522 12.71 36.88 5.61
CA ARG A 522 13.33 38.12 5.16
C ARG A 522 12.85 38.53 3.76
N ASP A 523 12.77 37.58 2.85
CA ASP A 523 12.60 37.85 1.42
C ASP A 523 11.11 38.02 1.04
N LEU A 524 10.17 37.35 1.72
CA LEU A 524 8.76 37.26 1.28
C LEU A 524 7.70 37.79 2.26
N THR A 525 8.05 38.12 3.51
CA THR A 525 7.07 38.73 4.45
C THR A 525 6.88 40.22 4.24
N GLN A 526 7.75 40.83 3.44
CA GLN A 526 7.69 42.24 3.06
C GLN A 526 6.92 42.42 1.74
N PRO A 527 6.55 43.67 1.37
CA PRO A 527 6.06 43.94 0.03
C PRO A 527 7.02 43.39 -1.06
N PRO A 528 6.50 42.83 -2.16
CA PRO A 528 5.10 42.89 -2.59
C PRO A 528 4.18 41.79 -2.03
N TYR A 529 4.71 40.75 -1.38
CA TYR A 529 3.94 39.54 -1.07
C TYR A 529 3.25 39.55 0.29
N LYS A 530 3.90 40.11 1.32
CA LYS A 530 3.37 40.12 2.70
C LYS A 530 2.96 38.73 3.19
N LEU A 531 3.69 37.70 2.80
CA LEU A 531 3.44 36.32 3.23
C LEU A 531 3.55 36.24 4.76
N LYS A 532 2.68 35.48 5.42
CA LYS A 532 2.72 35.39 6.89
C LYS A 532 3.78 34.36 7.33
N ASN A 533 4.62 34.73 8.29
CA ASN A 533 5.53 33.78 8.94
C ASN A 533 4.79 32.99 10.03
N MET A 534 4.85 31.65 9.95
CA MET A 534 4.23 30.74 10.91
C MET A 534 5.25 29.87 11.67
N GLY A 535 6.55 30.10 11.47
CA GLY A 535 7.65 29.53 12.25
C GLY A 535 8.16 28.17 11.78
N VAL A 536 9.28 27.78 12.39
CA VAL A 536 9.85 26.42 12.28
C VAL A 536 9.16 25.50 13.29
N LYS A 537 8.75 24.32 12.84
CA LYS A 537 7.95 23.36 13.60
C LYS A 537 8.56 21.96 13.59
N GLN A 538 8.08 21.13 14.49
CA GLN A 538 8.44 19.73 14.66
C GLN A 538 7.22 18.88 14.37
N ALA A 539 7.36 17.81 13.59
CA ALA A 539 6.27 16.84 13.43
C ALA A 539 6.76 15.47 12.88
N PRO A 540 5.98 14.39 13.09
CA PRO A 540 6.34 13.03 12.69
C PRO A 540 6.01 12.75 11.20
N PHE A 541 6.66 13.43 10.26
CA PHE A 541 6.42 13.21 8.82
C PHE A 541 7.09 11.92 8.29
N TYR A 542 6.31 11.02 7.70
CA TYR A 542 6.81 9.76 7.11
C TYR A 542 7.86 10.01 6.02
N VAL A 543 7.68 11.06 5.22
CA VAL A 543 8.62 11.41 4.13
C VAL A 543 10.00 11.82 4.64
N LEU A 544 10.16 12.13 5.94
CA LEU A 544 11.46 12.44 6.54
C LEU A 544 12.06 11.21 7.25
N ILE A 545 11.30 10.12 7.39
CA ILE A 545 11.75 8.90 8.06
C ILE A 545 12.76 8.15 7.18
N GLY A 546 13.86 7.73 7.82
CA GLY A 546 14.91 6.96 7.16
C GLY A 546 15.85 7.77 6.29
N ALA A 547 15.72 9.10 6.21
CA ALA A 547 16.70 9.97 5.57
C ALA A 547 18.06 9.89 6.30
N GLY A 548 19.13 9.61 5.56
CA GLY A 548 20.49 9.50 6.08
C GLY A 548 21.23 10.84 6.25
N MET A 549 20.63 11.92 5.75
CA MET A 549 21.15 13.29 5.69
C MET A 549 20.18 14.27 6.36
N PRO A 550 20.57 15.53 6.62
CA PRO A 550 19.64 16.57 7.07
C PRO A 550 18.48 16.74 6.08
N SER A 551 17.27 16.79 6.63
CA SER A 551 16.03 16.70 5.87
C SER A 551 14.96 17.64 6.45
N ILE A 552 14.30 18.42 5.59
CA ILE A 552 13.21 19.33 5.97
C ILE A 552 12.00 19.18 5.03
N LEU A 553 10.84 19.59 5.53
CA LEU A 553 9.62 19.78 4.74
C LEU A 553 9.22 21.25 4.80
N VAL A 554 9.01 21.89 3.64
CA VAL A 554 8.61 23.30 3.54
C VAL A 554 7.16 23.37 3.08
N GLU A 555 6.29 23.89 3.95
CA GLU A 555 4.93 24.25 3.62
C GLU A 555 4.92 25.69 3.10
N MET A 556 4.84 25.87 1.77
CA MET A 556 5.16 27.17 1.16
C MET A 556 4.06 28.23 1.35
N ALA A 557 2.81 27.79 1.49
CA ALA A 557 1.63 28.63 1.76
C ALA A 557 0.43 27.74 2.16
N PHE A 558 -0.76 28.31 2.38
CA PHE A 558 -2.02 27.56 2.57
C PHE A 558 -2.93 27.63 1.32
N ILE A 559 -3.16 26.50 0.64
CA ILE A 559 -4.08 26.45 -0.53
C ILE A 559 -5.52 26.79 -0.15
N SER A 560 -5.90 26.59 1.11
CA SER A 560 -7.24 26.86 1.63
C SER A 560 -7.50 28.35 1.87
N ASN A 561 -6.47 29.21 1.80
CA ASN A 561 -6.59 30.64 2.01
C ASN A 561 -6.62 31.41 0.67
N PRO A 562 -7.62 32.29 0.44
CA PRO A 562 -7.74 33.03 -0.82
C PRO A 562 -6.55 33.97 -1.17
N GLU A 563 -5.92 34.57 -0.16
CA GLU A 563 -4.78 35.48 -0.37
C GLU A 563 -3.54 34.67 -0.78
N ASP A 564 -3.22 33.60 -0.05
CA ASP A 564 -2.13 32.69 -0.38
C ASP A 564 -2.32 32.04 -1.76
N VAL A 565 -3.55 31.68 -2.12
CA VAL A 565 -3.86 31.16 -3.47
C VAL A 565 -3.55 32.16 -4.56
N THR A 566 -3.74 33.46 -4.31
CA THR A 566 -3.37 34.51 -5.25
C THR A 566 -1.86 34.56 -5.45
N LEU A 567 -1.09 34.34 -4.37
CA LEU A 567 0.38 34.20 -4.44
C LEU A 567 0.79 32.92 -5.18
N LEU A 568 0.18 31.78 -4.88
CA LEU A 568 0.50 30.48 -5.49
C LEU A 568 0.21 30.42 -7.00
N LYS A 569 -0.70 31.27 -7.51
CA LYS A 569 -0.94 31.46 -8.95
C LYS A 569 0.12 32.33 -9.63
N ASN A 570 0.89 33.09 -8.87
CA ASN A 570 1.87 34.04 -9.40
C ASN A 570 3.23 33.35 -9.59
N ASP A 571 3.66 33.26 -10.84
CA ASP A 571 4.93 32.63 -11.21
C ASP A 571 6.15 33.36 -10.63
N SER A 572 6.08 34.67 -10.45
CA SER A 572 7.14 35.42 -9.76
C SER A 572 7.27 34.95 -8.32
N PHE A 573 6.15 34.80 -7.60
CA PHE A 573 6.16 34.32 -6.22
C PHE A 573 6.77 32.90 -6.11
N ILE A 574 6.43 31.99 -7.02
CA ILE A 574 7.00 30.63 -7.02
C ILE A 574 8.53 30.66 -7.28
N ASN A 575 8.98 31.51 -8.19
CA ASN A 575 10.41 31.68 -8.47
C ASN A 575 11.15 32.36 -7.30
N ASP A 576 10.54 33.34 -6.66
CA ASP A 576 11.11 34.06 -5.52
C ASP A 576 11.12 33.18 -4.26
N MET A 577 10.12 32.32 -4.06
CA MET A 577 10.13 31.25 -3.07
C MET A 577 11.29 30.28 -3.28
N ALA A 578 11.47 29.78 -4.51
CA ALA A 578 12.60 28.92 -4.86
C ALA A 578 13.96 29.61 -4.64
N SER A 579 14.06 30.89 -4.99
CA SER A 579 15.26 31.71 -4.77
C SER A 579 15.55 31.92 -3.28
N SER A 580 14.52 32.15 -2.46
CA SER A 580 14.62 32.34 -1.01
C SER A 580 15.04 31.05 -0.30
N ILE A 581 14.47 29.90 -0.69
CA ILE A 581 14.92 28.59 -0.20
C ILE A 581 16.40 28.36 -0.57
N THR A 582 16.79 28.71 -1.80
CA THR A 582 18.20 28.64 -2.24
C THR A 582 19.11 29.54 -1.40
N ASN A 583 18.67 30.76 -1.05
CA ASN A 583 19.41 31.66 -0.16
C ASN A 583 19.66 31.04 1.21
N GLY A 584 18.63 30.43 1.80
CA GLY A 584 18.73 29.78 3.10
C GLY A 584 19.64 28.55 3.08
N ILE A 585 19.58 27.75 2.01
CA ILE A 585 20.51 26.62 1.81
C ILE A 585 21.95 27.14 1.67
N LEU A 586 22.20 28.15 0.83
CA LEU A 586 23.52 28.76 0.69
C LEU A 586 24.07 29.25 2.04
N HIS A 587 23.23 29.91 2.83
CA HIS A 587 23.62 30.35 4.17
C HIS A 587 23.97 29.16 5.06
N TYR A 588 23.11 28.15 5.13
CA TYR A 588 23.37 26.91 5.88
C TYR A 588 24.70 26.25 5.51
N VAL A 589 25.02 26.19 4.22
CA VAL A 589 26.30 25.65 3.73
C VAL A 589 27.46 26.49 4.26
N HIS A 590 27.40 27.82 4.09
CA HIS A 590 28.46 28.72 4.51
C HIS A 590 28.71 28.69 6.03
N THR A 591 27.64 28.72 6.85
CA THR A 591 27.80 28.72 8.32
C THR A 591 28.35 27.39 8.84
N ASN A 592 28.01 26.26 8.22
CA ASN A 592 28.51 24.96 8.61
C ASN A 592 29.94 24.68 8.10
N THR A 593 30.37 25.31 7.01
CA THR A 593 31.77 25.25 6.56
C THR A 593 32.69 26.10 7.43
N ALA A 594 32.21 27.21 8.00
CA ALA A 594 33.00 28.11 8.85
C ALA A 594 33.17 27.64 10.31
N GLN A 595 32.41 26.63 10.75
CA GLN A 595 32.51 26.03 12.10
C GLN A 595 33.40 24.77 12.15
N LEU A 596 33.95 24.37 11.00
CA LEU A 596 34.95 23.30 10.85
C LEU A 596 36.32 23.95 10.63
#